data_AF-A0A166RQF9-F1
#
_entry.id   AF-A0A166RQF9-F1
#
_cell.length_a   1.000
_cell.length_b   1.000
_cell.length_c   1.000
_cell.angle_alpha   90.00
_cell.angle_beta   90.00
_cell.angle_gamma   90.00
#
_symmetry.space_group_name_H-M   'P 1'
#
loop_
_entity.id
_entity.type
_entity.pdbx_description
1 polymer ?
#
loop_
_entity_poly.entity_id
_entity_poly.type
_entity_poly.pdbx_seq_one_letter_code
_entity_poly.pdbx_strand_id
1 'polypeptide(L)'
;MTNSSENWNEYMGEMNEAFLESLERNVEAQTAFVDSWMNAFESHESDEITKDGMEGYVGAYEAWMNAAQKQFERINDALEGEEVPIDEFRDIWLKAANDAFKEVTTTSAFSSMTGESVENSMAYKQTVDEATEQTLGTFGLPTESDIQEVGERLLEVERRQHEIEQKLDQILEEIESE
;
A
#
# COMPACT_ATOMS: atom_id res chain seq x y z
N MET A 1 -24.00 -11.15 29.63
CA MET A 1 -22.90 -11.20 28.64
C MET A 1 -21.59 -11.14 29.41
N THR A 2 -21.33 -12.16 30.22
CA THR A 2 -20.23 -12.20 31.19
C THR A 2 -19.90 -13.68 31.36
N ASN A 3 -19.02 -14.20 30.50
CA ASN A 3 -18.54 -15.59 30.61
C ASN A 3 -17.33 -15.88 29.69
N SER A 4 -16.98 -15.01 28.74
CA SER A 4 -15.82 -15.24 27.87
C SER A 4 -14.47 -14.87 28.53
N SER A 5 -14.46 -13.89 29.44
CA SER A 5 -13.26 -13.46 30.18
C SER A 5 -12.91 -14.39 31.34
N GLU A 6 -13.90 -14.87 32.10
CA GLU A 6 -13.69 -15.82 33.21
C GLU A 6 -13.18 -17.18 32.71
N ASN A 7 -13.70 -17.65 31.57
CA ASN A 7 -13.31 -18.92 30.97
C ASN A 7 -11.89 -18.88 30.37
N TRP A 8 -11.40 -17.70 29.97
CA TRP A 8 -10.03 -17.50 29.50
C TRP A 8 -9.01 -17.55 30.65
N ASN A 9 -9.32 -16.91 31.78
CA ASN A 9 -8.44 -16.92 32.95
C ASN A 9 -8.29 -18.31 33.58
N GLU A 10 -9.36 -19.11 33.62
CA GLU A 10 -9.31 -20.49 34.13
C GLU A 10 -8.53 -21.42 33.18
N TYR A 11 -8.70 -21.25 31.87
CA TYR A 11 -8.01 -22.04 30.84
C TYR A 11 -6.51 -21.72 30.74
N MET A 12 -6.10 -20.47 30.96
CA MET A 12 -4.70 -20.05 30.99
C MET A 12 -3.98 -20.49 32.29
N GLY A 13 -4.69 -20.53 33.43
CA GLY A 13 -4.13 -20.91 34.73
C GLY A 13 -3.69 -22.37 34.84
N GLU A 14 -4.36 -23.31 34.18
CA GLU A 14 -3.97 -24.73 34.15
C GLU A 14 -2.87 -25.05 33.13
N MET A 15 -2.70 -24.21 32.11
CA MET A 15 -1.84 -24.48 30.94
C MET A 15 -0.44 -23.85 31.06
N ASN A 16 -0.06 -23.40 32.26
CA ASN A 16 0.79 -22.21 32.41
C ASN A 16 2.26 -22.37 31.97
N GLU A 17 3.08 -23.23 32.58
CA GLU A 17 4.52 -23.27 32.24
C GLU A 17 4.81 -24.04 30.93
N ALA A 18 4.17 -25.19 30.72
CA ALA A 18 4.48 -26.05 29.58
C ALA A 18 4.08 -25.40 28.23
N PHE A 19 2.99 -24.62 28.22
CA PHE A 19 2.58 -23.88 27.04
C PHE A 19 3.51 -22.71 26.75
N LEU A 20 3.87 -21.93 27.78
CA LEU A 20 4.80 -20.81 27.66
C LEU A 20 6.17 -21.29 27.15
N GLU A 21 6.70 -22.38 27.71
CA GLU A 21 7.96 -22.97 27.26
C GLU A 21 7.86 -23.57 25.83
N SER A 22 6.67 -24.03 25.41
CA SER A 22 6.46 -24.49 24.03
C SER A 22 6.43 -23.34 23.02
N LEU A 23 5.86 -22.19 23.41
CA LEU A 23 5.85 -20.98 22.59
C LEU A 23 7.24 -20.39 22.46
N GLU A 24 8.00 -20.32 23.56
CA GLU A 24 9.38 -19.86 23.57
C GLU A 24 10.26 -20.71 22.63
N ARG A 25 10.21 -22.04 22.76
CA ARG A 25 10.91 -22.94 21.84
C ARG A 25 10.48 -22.79 20.38
N ASN A 26 9.20 -22.52 20.14
CA ASN A 26 8.70 -22.33 18.78
C ASN A 26 9.24 -21.03 18.17
N VAL A 27 9.26 -19.95 18.94
CA VAL A 27 9.85 -18.66 18.60
C VAL A 27 11.34 -18.79 18.28
N GLU A 28 12.08 -19.49 19.11
CA GLU A 28 13.52 -19.74 18.91
C GLU A 28 13.77 -20.53 17.63
N ALA A 29 12.97 -21.58 17.38
CA ALA A 29 13.09 -22.41 16.19
C ALA A 29 12.75 -21.62 14.91
N GLN A 30 11.71 -20.78 14.93
CA GLN A 30 11.36 -19.93 13.79
C GLN A 30 12.45 -18.88 13.52
N THR A 31 13.07 -18.33 14.57
CA THR A 31 14.18 -17.36 14.44
C THR A 31 15.40 -18.01 13.80
N ALA A 32 15.81 -19.18 14.30
CA ALA A 32 16.93 -19.94 13.72
C ALA A 32 16.67 -20.35 12.27
N PHE A 33 15.42 -20.66 11.93
CA PHE A 33 15.03 -20.95 10.55
C PHE A 33 15.22 -19.74 9.65
N VAL A 34 14.72 -18.57 10.06
CA VAL A 34 14.86 -17.31 9.31
C VAL A 34 16.34 -16.95 9.11
N ASP A 35 17.16 -17.05 10.15
CA ASP A 35 18.60 -16.82 10.05
C ASP A 35 19.27 -17.78 9.06
N SER A 36 18.90 -19.07 9.10
CA SER A 36 19.45 -20.05 8.16
C SER A 36 19.06 -19.77 6.71
N TRP A 37 17.84 -19.28 6.50
CA TRP A 37 17.31 -18.93 5.20
C TRP A 37 17.99 -17.67 4.64
N MET A 38 18.18 -16.64 5.48
CA MET A 38 18.95 -15.44 5.12
C MET A 38 20.39 -15.78 4.72
N ASN A 39 21.09 -16.58 5.54
CA ASN A 39 22.47 -16.99 5.26
C ASN A 39 22.60 -17.82 3.97
N ALA A 40 21.63 -18.71 3.72
CA ALA A 40 21.60 -19.48 2.48
C ALA A 40 21.39 -18.57 1.26
N PHE A 41 20.63 -17.49 1.42
CA PHE A 41 20.35 -16.56 0.35
C PHE A 41 21.51 -15.59 0.07
N GLU A 42 22.19 -15.12 1.11
CA GLU A 42 23.42 -14.30 0.98
C GLU A 42 24.54 -15.05 0.23
N SER A 43 24.50 -16.38 0.23
CA SER A 43 25.43 -17.24 -0.52
C SER A 43 25.11 -17.38 -2.02
N HIS A 44 23.97 -16.85 -2.50
CA HIS A 44 23.62 -16.76 -3.92
C HIS A 44 23.66 -15.30 -4.39
N GLU A 45 24.25 -15.07 -5.57
CA GLU A 45 24.26 -13.75 -6.20
C GLU A 45 22.85 -13.46 -6.72
N SER A 46 22.06 -12.75 -5.91
CA SER A 46 20.66 -12.39 -6.22
C SER A 46 20.54 -10.93 -6.64
N ASP A 47 19.66 -10.65 -7.60
CA ASP A 47 19.38 -9.29 -8.06
C ASP A 47 18.84 -8.40 -6.92
N GLU A 48 19.13 -7.10 -7.01
CA GLU A 48 18.85 -6.08 -5.98
C GLU A 48 17.37 -6.02 -5.57
N ILE A 49 16.43 -6.20 -6.51
CA ILE A 49 14.99 -6.26 -6.24
C ILE A 49 14.65 -7.47 -5.37
N THR A 50 15.30 -8.60 -5.59
CA THR A 50 15.07 -9.81 -4.80
C THR A 50 15.64 -9.64 -3.39
N LYS A 51 16.81 -9.00 -3.29
CA LYS A 51 17.45 -8.66 -2.01
C LYS A 51 16.55 -7.77 -1.15
N ASP A 52 16.12 -6.64 -1.68
CA ASP A 52 15.26 -5.67 -1.01
C ASP A 52 13.87 -6.25 -0.66
N GLY A 53 13.31 -7.09 -1.54
CA GLY A 53 12.10 -7.86 -1.26
C GLY A 53 12.23 -8.75 -0.01
N MET A 54 13.37 -9.42 0.18
CA MET A 54 13.59 -10.23 1.37
C MET A 54 13.89 -9.40 2.61
N GLU A 55 14.62 -8.28 2.49
CA GLU A 55 14.82 -7.36 3.61
C GLU A 55 13.46 -6.91 4.19
N GLY A 56 12.46 -6.64 3.34
CA GLY A 56 11.09 -6.38 3.80
C GLY A 56 10.40 -7.58 4.47
N TYR A 57 10.64 -8.82 4.01
CA TYR A 57 10.13 -10.02 4.70
C TYR A 57 10.78 -10.23 6.07
N VAL A 58 12.08 -9.94 6.19
CA VAL A 58 12.83 -10.02 7.44
C VAL A 58 12.29 -8.99 8.43
N GLY A 59 12.14 -7.72 8.01
CA GLY A 59 11.54 -6.69 8.86
C GLY A 59 10.12 -7.02 9.30
N ALA A 60 9.32 -7.64 8.42
CA ALA A 60 7.98 -8.11 8.76
C ALA A 60 7.99 -9.23 9.81
N TYR A 61 8.94 -10.16 9.71
CA TYR A 61 9.13 -11.21 10.70
C TYR A 61 9.60 -10.64 12.04
N GLU A 62 10.52 -9.68 12.05
CA GLU A 62 10.96 -8.97 13.26
C GLU A 62 9.80 -8.25 13.95
N ALA A 63 8.91 -7.60 13.19
CA ALA A 63 7.71 -6.96 13.75
C ALA A 63 6.79 -7.98 14.44
N TRP A 64 6.62 -9.16 13.85
CA TRP A 64 5.85 -10.25 14.43
C TRP A 64 6.51 -10.82 15.69
N MET A 65 7.82 -11.02 15.67
CA MET A 65 8.60 -11.51 16.80
C MET A 65 8.53 -10.57 18.01
N ASN A 66 8.68 -9.26 17.76
CA ASN A 66 8.53 -8.23 18.79
C ASN A 66 7.13 -8.23 19.41
N ALA A 67 6.10 -8.52 18.62
CA ALA A 67 4.73 -8.60 19.09
C ALA A 67 4.48 -9.85 19.93
N ALA A 68 5.02 -11.00 19.51
CA ALA A 68 4.96 -12.24 20.27
C ALA A 68 5.63 -12.09 21.65
N GLN A 69 6.80 -11.46 21.71
CA GLN A 69 7.48 -11.16 22.97
C GLN A 69 6.63 -10.26 23.88
N LYS A 70 6.05 -9.18 23.34
CA LYS A 70 5.19 -8.28 24.13
C LYS A 70 3.93 -8.97 24.64
N GLN A 71 3.32 -9.85 23.85
CA GLN A 71 2.18 -10.63 24.31
C GLN A 71 2.57 -11.58 25.44
N PHE A 72 3.77 -12.17 25.37
CA PHE A 72 4.29 -13.01 26.45
C PHE A 72 4.53 -12.23 27.74
N GLU A 73 5.12 -11.04 27.65
CA GLU A 73 5.28 -10.12 28.78
C GLU A 73 3.92 -9.82 29.43
N ARG A 74 2.90 -9.48 28.63
CA ARG A 74 1.55 -9.22 29.13
C ARG A 74 0.85 -10.43 29.74
N ILE A 75 1.13 -11.63 29.25
CA ILE A 75 0.62 -12.85 29.87
C ILE A 75 1.27 -13.04 31.24
N ASN A 76 2.58 -12.83 31.36
CA ASN A 76 3.26 -12.90 32.65
C ASN A 76 2.73 -11.86 33.65
N ASP A 77 2.53 -10.61 33.22
CA ASP A 77 1.93 -9.55 34.05
C ASP A 77 0.55 -10.00 34.61
N ALA A 78 -0.29 -10.59 33.75
CA ALA A 78 -1.61 -11.11 34.15
C ALA A 78 -1.52 -12.27 35.15
N LEU A 79 -0.51 -13.14 35.02
CA LEU A 79 -0.25 -14.25 35.93
C LEU A 79 0.32 -13.79 37.29
N GLU A 80 1.08 -12.70 37.30
CA GLU A 80 1.56 -12.04 38.51
C GLU A 80 0.45 -11.26 39.25
N GLY A 81 -0.76 -11.21 38.67
CA GLY A 81 -1.96 -10.66 39.27
C GLY A 81 -2.28 -9.23 38.81
N GLU A 82 -1.61 -8.72 37.77
CA GLU A 82 -1.96 -7.45 37.15
C GLU A 82 -3.24 -7.58 36.30
N GLU A 83 -4.05 -6.52 36.30
CA GLU A 83 -5.27 -6.48 35.48
C GLU A 83 -4.89 -6.04 34.06
N VAL A 84 -4.68 -7.01 33.17
CA VAL A 84 -4.32 -6.76 31.76
C VAL A 84 -5.57 -6.70 30.89
N PRO A 85 -5.86 -5.56 30.24
CA PRO A 85 -7.02 -5.42 29.36
C PRO A 85 -6.89 -6.27 28.08
N ILE A 86 -7.98 -6.95 27.68
CA ILE A 86 -8.00 -7.81 26.47
C ILE A 86 -7.73 -7.02 25.18
N ASP A 87 -8.10 -5.75 25.14
CA ASP A 87 -7.84 -4.85 24.01
C ASP A 87 -6.36 -4.58 23.78
N GLU A 88 -5.52 -4.68 24.82
CA GLU A 88 -4.07 -4.52 24.68
C GLU A 88 -3.45 -5.63 23.81
N PHE A 89 -3.92 -6.87 23.93
CA PHE A 89 -3.47 -7.98 23.06
C PHE A 89 -3.82 -7.75 21.60
N ARG A 90 -5.03 -7.22 21.35
CA ARG A 90 -5.48 -6.85 19.99
C ARG A 90 -4.62 -5.72 19.44
N ASP A 91 -4.32 -4.72 20.25
CA ASP A 91 -3.56 -3.56 19.82
C ASP A 91 -2.09 -3.91 19.52
N ILE A 92 -1.48 -4.80 20.31
CA ILE A 92 -0.16 -5.37 20.00
C ILE A 92 -0.18 -6.08 18.64
N TRP A 93 -1.21 -6.91 18.38
CA TRP A 93 -1.35 -7.62 17.11
C TRP A 93 -1.58 -6.67 15.93
N LEU A 94 -2.46 -5.68 16.08
CA LEU A 94 -2.74 -4.70 15.02
C LEU A 94 -1.51 -3.85 14.69
N LYS A 95 -0.73 -3.47 15.70
CA LYS A 95 0.52 -2.76 15.50
C LYS A 95 1.54 -3.62 14.75
N ALA A 96 1.70 -4.88 15.14
CA ALA A 96 2.58 -5.83 14.47
C ALA A 96 2.20 -6.03 13.00
N ALA A 97 0.90 -6.19 12.72
CA ALA A 97 0.39 -6.34 11.36
C ALA A 97 0.67 -5.10 10.50
N ASN A 98 0.49 -3.90 11.06
CA ASN A 98 0.79 -2.65 10.35
C ASN A 98 2.29 -2.48 10.10
N ASP A 99 3.13 -2.74 11.10
CA ASP A 99 4.59 -2.64 10.98
C ASP A 99 5.09 -3.66 9.94
N ALA A 100 4.62 -4.91 10.00
CA ALA A 100 4.96 -5.94 9.02
C ALA A 100 4.49 -5.61 7.59
N PHE A 101 3.27 -5.10 7.46
CA PHE A 101 2.76 -4.68 6.15
C PHE A 101 3.59 -3.53 5.57
N LYS A 102 4.03 -2.58 6.41
CA LYS A 102 4.89 -1.48 5.99
C LYS A 102 6.24 -1.97 5.48
N GLU A 103 6.88 -2.91 6.16
CA GLU A 103 8.17 -3.47 5.74
C GLU A 103 8.07 -4.14 4.36
N VAL A 104 7.00 -4.90 4.10
CA VAL A 104 6.78 -5.54 2.80
C VAL A 104 6.43 -4.53 1.70
N THR A 105 5.53 -3.58 1.99
CA THR A 105 5.03 -2.63 0.96
C THR A 105 6.04 -1.55 0.57
N THR A 106 7.03 -1.29 1.42
CA THR A 106 8.10 -0.32 1.10
C THR A 106 9.13 -0.90 0.15
N THR A 107 9.13 -2.23 -0.06
CA THR A 107 10.07 -2.88 -0.97
C THR A 107 9.82 -2.51 -2.44
N SER A 108 10.91 -2.39 -3.18
CA SER A 108 10.96 -2.34 -4.64
C SER A 108 10.32 -3.57 -5.28
N ALA A 109 10.44 -4.76 -4.68
CA ALA A 109 9.78 -5.97 -5.16
C ALA A 109 8.25 -5.82 -5.20
N PHE A 110 7.65 -5.30 -4.12
CA PHE A 110 6.22 -5.00 -4.06
C PHE A 110 5.82 -3.94 -5.09
N SER A 111 6.64 -2.89 -5.21
CA SER A 111 6.43 -1.80 -6.15
C SER A 111 6.52 -2.25 -7.61
N SER A 112 7.47 -3.13 -7.96
CA SER A 112 7.62 -3.68 -9.30
C SER A 112 6.45 -4.58 -9.68
N MET A 113 6.05 -5.48 -8.78
CA MET A 113 4.91 -6.38 -9.02
C MET A 113 3.59 -5.60 -9.18
N THR A 114 3.39 -4.57 -8.36
CA THR A 114 2.19 -3.73 -8.43
C THR A 114 2.26 -2.77 -9.62
N GLY A 115 3.45 -2.25 -9.94
CA GLY A 115 3.72 -1.36 -11.07
C GLY A 115 3.41 -2.03 -12.40
N GLU A 116 3.86 -3.27 -12.59
CA GLU A 116 3.55 -4.07 -13.79
C GLU A 116 2.04 -4.28 -13.94
N SER A 117 1.32 -4.51 -12.83
CA SER A 117 -0.14 -4.64 -12.85
C SER A 117 -0.86 -3.35 -13.26
N VAL A 118 -0.40 -2.20 -12.76
CA VAL A 118 -0.93 -0.88 -13.15
C VAL A 118 -0.61 -0.57 -14.60
N GLU A 119 0.61 -0.85 -15.06
CA GLU A 119 1.03 -0.67 -16.46
C GLU A 119 0.17 -1.53 -17.40
N ASN A 120 -0.02 -2.81 -17.09
CA ASN A 120 -0.89 -3.71 -17.84
C ASN A 120 -2.34 -3.21 -17.88
N SER A 121 -2.84 -2.67 -16.78
CA SER A 121 -4.20 -2.10 -16.71
C SER A 121 -4.33 -0.84 -17.58
N MET A 122 -3.31 0.02 -17.60
CA MET A 122 -3.27 1.22 -18.44
C MET A 122 -3.18 0.86 -19.92
N ALA A 123 -2.34 -0.11 -20.29
CA ALA A 123 -2.24 -0.59 -21.67
C ALA A 123 -3.54 -1.23 -22.16
N TYR A 124 -4.21 -1.99 -21.29
CA TYR A 124 -5.53 -2.55 -21.59
C TYR A 124 -6.58 -1.45 -21.78
N LYS A 125 -6.61 -0.46 -20.89
CA LYS A 125 -7.50 0.70 -21.02
C LYS A 125 -7.29 1.41 -22.35
N GLN A 126 -6.05 1.74 -22.71
CA GLN A 126 -5.73 2.40 -23.98
C GLN A 126 -6.24 1.60 -25.18
N THR A 127 -6.07 0.27 -25.16
CA THR A 127 -6.59 -0.60 -26.24
C THR A 127 -8.11 -0.52 -26.37
N VAL A 128 -8.82 -0.47 -25.24
CA VAL A 128 -10.28 -0.32 -25.20
C VAL A 128 -10.71 1.06 -25.70
N ASP A 129 -10.00 2.11 -25.29
CA ASP A 129 -10.28 3.48 -25.71
C ASP A 129 -10.09 3.62 -27.24
N GLU A 130 -8.98 3.12 -27.80
CA GLU A 130 -8.73 3.10 -29.25
C GLU A 130 -9.79 2.31 -30.04
N ALA A 131 -10.18 1.13 -29.54
CA ALA A 131 -11.24 0.33 -30.16
C ALA A 131 -12.61 1.03 -30.10
N THR A 132 -12.87 1.77 -29.03
CA THR A 132 -14.09 2.55 -28.86
C THR A 132 -14.12 3.72 -29.83
N GLU A 133 -13.04 4.50 -29.93
CA GLU A 133 -12.94 5.59 -30.90
C GLU A 133 -13.11 5.10 -32.34
N GLN A 134 -12.45 3.99 -32.71
CA GLN A 134 -12.60 3.39 -34.03
C GLN A 134 -14.05 2.98 -34.32
N THR A 135 -14.73 2.41 -33.32
CA THR A 135 -16.13 1.99 -33.44
C THR A 135 -17.04 3.21 -33.61
N LEU A 136 -16.89 4.24 -32.77
CA LEU A 136 -17.65 5.48 -32.86
C LEU A 136 -17.44 6.17 -34.22
N GLY A 137 -16.18 6.27 -34.67
CA GLY A 137 -15.84 6.82 -35.99
C GLY A 137 -16.47 6.03 -37.14
N THR A 138 -16.52 4.69 -37.03
CA THR A 138 -17.19 3.84 -38.03
C THR A 138 -18.70 4.11 -38.11
N PHE A 139 -19.33 4.41 -36.97
CA PHE A 139 -20.74 4.80 -36.92
C PHE A 139 -20.98 6.30 -37.23
N GLY A 140 -19.92 7.06 -37.52
CA GLY A 140 -20.00 8.50 -37.74
C GLY A 140 -20.40 9.29 -36.50
N LEU A 141 -20.20 8.73 -35.31
CA LEU A 141 -20.40 9.40 -34.04
C LEU A 141 -19.12 10.14 -33.64
N PRO A 142 -19.22 11.33 -33.03
CA PRO A 142 -18.05 12.05 -32.53
C PRO A 142 -17.30 11.21 -31.49
N THR A 143 -15.98 11.16 -31.64
CA THR A 143 -15.03 10.55 -30.70
C THR A 143 -14.56 11.54 -29.63
N GLU A 144 -13.86 11.06 -28.60
CA GLU A 144 -13.24 11.94 -27.61
C GLU A 144 -12.20 12.85 -28.26
N SER A 145 -11.36 12.29 -29.14
CA SER A 145 -10.41 13.05 -29.95
C SER A 145 -11.07 14.15 -30.78
N ASP A 146 -12.23 13.88 -31.41
CA ASP A 146 -12.96 14.90 -32.18
C ASP A 146 -13.43 16.06 -31.29
N ILE A 147 -13.91 15.75 -30.09
CA ILE A 147 -14.36 16.77 -29.11
C ILE A 147 -13.16 17.58 -28.62
N GLN A 148 -12.03 16.93 -28.34
CA GLN A 148 -10.80 17.62 -27.94
C GLN A 148 -10.30 18.56 -29.04
N GLU A 149 -10.23 18.10 -30.29
CA GLU A 149 -9.81 18.92 -31.43
C GLU A 149 -10.71 20.17 -31.59
N VAL A 150 -12.03 19.99 -31.44
CA VAL A 150 -12.96 21.12 -31.46
C VAL A 150 -12.70 22.08 -30.30
N GLY A 151 -12.47 21.56 -29.09
CA GLY A 151 -12.12 22.37 -27.92
C GLY A 151 -10.85 23.20 -28.12
N GLU A 152 -9.80 22.60 -28.66
CA GLU A 152 -8.54 23.29 -28.98
C GLU A 152 -8.73 24.38 -30.04
N ARG A 153 -9.53 24.10 -31.07
CA ARG A 153 -9.88 25.10 -32.09
C ARG A 153 -10.68 26.25 -31.53
N LEU A 154 -11.61 25.99 -30.61
CA LEU A 154 -12.40 27.02 -29.94
C LEU A 154 -11.51 27.94 -29.10
N LEU A 155 -10.57 27.37 -28.33
CA LEU A 155 -9.58 28.13 -27.56
C LEU A 155 -8.71 29.02 -28.45
N GLU A 156 -8.23 28.51 -29.59
CA GLU A 156 -7.44 29.32 -30.52
C GLU A 156 -8.27 30.45 -31.16
N VAL A 157 -9.55 30.20 -31.44
CA VAL A 157 -10.47 31.25 -31.93
C VAL A 157 -10.67 32.33 -30.87
N GLU A 158 -10.88 31.96 -29.61
CA GLU A 158 -11.00 32.90 -28.50
C GLU A 158 -9.73 33.75 -28.34
N ARG A 159 -8.56 33.11 -28.38
CA ARG A 159 -7.26 33.80 -28.30
C ARG A 159 -7.10 34.84 -29.41
N ARG A 160 -7.41 34.47 -30.65
CA ARG A 160 -7.34 35.39 -31.80
C ARG A 160 -8.39 36.49 -31.72
N GLN A 161 -9.57 36.20 -31.20
CA GLN A 161 -10.63 37.19 -31.01
C GLN A 161 -10.20 38.22 -29.97
N HIS A 162 -9.62 37.79 -28.86
CA HIS A 162 -9.13 38.69 -27.82
C HIS A 162 -7.98 39.58 -28.32
N GLU A 163 -7.07 39.03 -29.13
CA GLU A 163 -6.03 39.84 -29.80
C GLU A 163 -6.63 40.89 -30.76
N ILE A 164 -7.75 40.59 -31.42
CA ILE A 164 -8.45 41.55 -32.28
C ILE A 164 -9.15 42.61 -31.45
N GLU A 165 -9.84 42.23 -30.36
CA GLU A 165 -10.45 43.18 -29.43
C GLU A 165 -9.43 44.19 -28.90
N GLN A 166 -8.29 43.71 -28.39
CA GLN A 166 -7.23 44.60 -27.89
C GLN A 166 -6.72 45.57 -28.96
N LYS A 167 -6.56 45.13 -30.21
CA LYS A 167 -6.16 46.00 -31.32
C LYS A 167 -7.23 47.02 -31.68
N LEU A 168 -8.51 46.65 -31.59
CA LEU A 168 -9.62 47.56 -31.84
C LEU A 168 -9.71 48.62 -30.74
N ASP A 169 -9.57 48.23 -29.47
CA ASP A 169 -9.55 49.15 -28.33
C ASP A 169 -8.41 50.17 -28.48
N GLN A 170 -7.21 49.72 -28.87
CA GLN A 170 -6.08 50.60 -29.12
C GLN A 170 -6.36 51.62 -30.25
N ILE A 171 -6.98 51.18 -31.36
CA ILE A 171 -7.34 52.08 -32.47
C ILE A 171 -8.40 53.10 -32.03
N LEU A 172 -9.39 52.66 -31.24
CA LEU A 172 -10.44 53.53 -30.73
C LEU A 172 -9.89 54.60 -29.79
N GLU A 173 -8.97 54.23 -28.89
CA GLU A 173 -8.28 55.19 -28.02
C GLU A 173 -7.47 56.22 -28.82
N GLU A 174 -6.76 55.80 -29.87
CA GLU A 174 -6.02 56.72 -30.74
C GLU A 174 -6.96 57.70 -31.44
N ILE A 175 -8.12 57.26 -31.93
CA ILE A 175 -9.13 58.11 -32.60
C ILE A 175 -9.83 59.07 -31.63
N GLU A 176 -10.13 58.65 -30.39
CA GLU A 176 -10.78 59.52 -29.39
C GLU A 176 -9.83 60.56 -28.78
N SER A 177 -8.52 60.39 -28.97
CA SER A 177 -7.48 61.29 -28.46
C SER A 177 -7.10 62.45 -29.41
N GLU A 178 -7.61 62.47 -30.65
CA GLU A 178 -7.54 63.60 -31.61
C GLU A 178 -8.75 64.55 -31.51
#